data_AF-A0A0A0HYS0-F1
#
_entry.id   AF-A0A0A0HYS0-F1
#
_cell.length_a   1.000
_cell.length_b   1.000
_cell.length_c   1.000
_cell.angle_alpha   90.00
_cell.angle_beta   90.00
_cell.angle_gamma   90.00
#
_symmetry.space_group_name_H-M   'P 1'
#
loop_
_entity.id
_entity.type
_entity.pdbx_description
1 polymer ?
#
loop_
_entity_poly.entity_id
_entity_poly.type
_entity_poly.pdbx_seq_one_letter_code
_entity_poly.pdbx_strand_id
1 'polypeptide(L)'
;MKGIYVIEFSKDQKSVLLDAGWLNSHDINKSEAGFLNYIIPQQYPNSVLGGWMVLKLDDIMEHFNTSKATVSKWLKKLEKENILIHEDFRSPLWKINKDVIEVKKFYED
;
A
#
# COMPACT_ATOMS: atom_id res chain seq x y z
N MET A 1 -2.14 -3.09 -16.35
CA MET A 1 -1.25 -4.14 -15.78
C MET A 1 -1.28 -3.99 -14.27
N LYS A 2 -1.38 -5.10 -13.52
CA LYS A 2 -1.35 -5.08 -12.05
C LYS A 2 0.12 -5.01 -11.59
N GLY A 3 0.37 -4.20 -10.58
CA GLY A 3 1.72 -3.97 -10.04
C GLY A 3 1.92 -4.49 -8.63
N ILE A 4 0.81 -4.65 -7.90
CA ILE A 4 0.77 -5.13 -6.54
C ILE A 4 0.03 -6.47 -6.54
N TYR A 5 0.63 -7.50 -5.99
CA TYR A 5 0.03 -8.82 -5.87
C TYR A 5 -0.02 -9.20 -4.39
N VAL A 6 -1.21 -9.52 -3.90
CA VAL A 6 -1.38 -10.09 -2.56
C VAL A 6 -1.68 -11.57 -2.73
N ILE A 7 -0.76 -12.40 -2.25
CA ILE A 7 -0.91 -13.86 -2.22
C ILE A 7 -1.45 -14.24 -0.86
N GLU A 8 -2.64 -14.85 -0.83
CA GLU A 8 -3.25 -15.36 0.40
C GLU A 8 -3.12 -16.89 0.44
N PHE A 9 -2.30 -17.38 1.36
CA PHE A 9 -2.10 -18.82 1.62
C PHE A 9 -3.13 -19.36 2.62
N SER A 10 -3.59 -18.51 3.55
CA SER A 10 -4.69 -18.79 4.47
C SER A 10 -5.39 -17.47 4.86
N LYS A 11 -6.42 -17.55 5.71
CA LYS A 11 -7.11 -16.37 6.28
C LYS A 11 -6.14 -15.42 6.99
N ASP A 12 -5.11 -15.95 7.63
CA ASP A 12 -4.13 -15.20 8.41
C ASP A 12 -2.78 -15.02 7.71
N GLN A 13 -2.43 -15.90 6.76
CA GLN A 13 -1.14 -15.89 6.09
C GLN A 13 -1.25 -15.27 4.70
N LYS A 14 -0.73 -14.05 4.57
CA LYS A 14 -0.74 -13.26 3.35
C LYS A 14 0.64 -12.70 3.05
N SER A 15 0.97 -12.49 1.79
CA SER A 15 2.24 -11.90 1.35
C SER A 15 2.01 -10.87 0.26
N VAL A 16 2.77 -9.79 0.30
CA VAL A 16 2.76 -8.74 -0.73
C VAL A 16 3.95 -8.96 -1.65
N LEU A 17 3.69 -9.02 -2.95
CA LEU A 17 4.70 -8.99 -4.01
C LEU A 17 4.49 -7.74 -4.85
N LEU A 18 5.58 -7.02 -5.11
CA LEU A 18 5.58 -5.84 -5.95
C LEU A 18 6.33 -6.15 -7.25
N ASP A 19 5.71 -5.87 -8.39
CA ASP A 19 6.35 -6.07 -9.69
C ASP A 19 7.41 -4.99 -9.94
N ALA A 20 8.67 -5.40 -10.10
CA ALA A 20 9.79 -4.47 -10.24
C ALA A 20 9.71 -3.61 -11.51
N GLY A 21 9.19 -4.15 -12.61
CA GLY A 21 9.01 -3.41 -13.86
C GLY A 21 7.93 -2.33 -13.72
N TRP A 22 6.84 -2.67 -13.04
CA TRP A 22 5.76 -1.74 -12.72
C TRP A 22 6.22 -0.64 -11.77
N LEU A 23 6.97 -0.98 -10.70
CA LEU A 23 7.57 0.00 -9.79
C LEU A 23 8.45 0.99 -10.57
N ASN A 24 9.31 0.47 -11.45
CA ASN A 24 10.18 1.31 -12.28
C ASN A 24 9.37 2.22 -13.24
N SER A 25 8.28 1.72 -13.81
CA SER A 25 7.40 2.53 -14.69
C SER A 25 6.67 3.67 -13.96
N HIS A 26 6.55 3.61 -12.64
CA HIS A 26 5.97 4.66 -11.79
C HIS A 26 7.05 5.45 -11.01
N ASP A 27 8.32 5.32 -11.39
CA ASP A 27 9.47 5.95 -10.72
C ASP A 27 9.55 5.62 -9.21
N ILE A 28 9.06 4.45 -8.78
CA ILE A 28 9.02 4.09 -7.37
C ILE A 28 10.38 3.55 -6.93
N ASN A 29 11.02 4.27 -6.01
CA ASN A 29 12.31 3.86 -5.47
C ASN A 29 12.19 2.78 -4.38
N LYS A 30 13.33 2.26 -3.92
CA LYS A 30 13.38 1.19 -2.92
C LYS A 30 12.67 1.54 -1.60
N SER A 31 12.79 2.77 -1.12
CA SER A 31 12.16 3.20 0.14
C SER A 31 10.65 3.31 -0.02
N GLU A 32 10.19 3.83 -1.16
CA GLU A 32 8.77 3.92 -1.49
C GLU A 32 8.14 2.53 -1.71
N ALA A 33 8.87 1.59 -2.32
CA ALA A 33 8.46 0.20 -2.43
C ALA A 33 8.40 -0.48 -1.04
N GLY A 34 9.37 -0.19 -0.17
CA GLY A 34 9.34 -0.62 1.23
C GLY A 34 8.12 -0.07 1.98
N PHE A 35 7.80 1.21 1.74
CA PHE A 35 6.60 1.85 2.29
C PHE A 35 5.31 1.18 1.80
N LEU A 36 5.20 0.84 0.51
CA LEU A 36 4.08 0.05 -0.01
C LEU A 36 3.95 -1.30 0.69
N ASN A 37 5.04 -2.05 0.81
CA ASN A 37 5.07 -3.34 1.52
C ASN A 37 4.65 -3.23 3.00
N TYR A 38 4.87 -2.08 3.64
CA TYR A 38 4.43 -1.84 5.01
C TYR A 38 2.93 -1.50 5.12
N ILE A 39 2.41 -0.64 4.24
CA ILE A 39 1.02 -0.15 4.35
C ILE A 39 -0.02 -1.11 3.79
N ILE A 40 0.30 -1.90 2.75
CA ILE A 40 -0.67 -2.82 2.13
C ILE A 40 -1.20 -3.84 3.16
N PRO A 41 -0.36 -4.49 4.00
CA PRO A 41 -0.85 -5.39 5.04
C PRO A 41 -1.79 -4.76 6.06
N GLN A 42 -1.71 -3.43 6.27
CA GLN A 42 -2.62 -2.76 7.19
C GLN A 42 -4.07 -2.71 6.69
N GLN A 43 -4.31 -3.01 5.41
CA GLN A 43 -5.66 -3.15 4.87
C GLN A 43 -6.33 -4.48 5.22
N TYR A 44 -5.56 -5.49 5.62
CA TYR A 44 -6.04 -6.87 5.77
C TYR A 44 -7.21 -7.03 6.75
N PRO A 45 -7.27 -6.30 7.89
CA PRO A 45 -8.41 -6.37 8.80
C PRO A 45 -9.74 -5.88 8.21
N ASN A 46 -9.70 -4.98 7.22
CA ASN A 46 -10.89 -4.30 6.70
C ASN A 46 -11.31 -4.79 5.31
N SER A 47 -10.35 -5.02 4.40
CA SER A 47 -10.45 -5.67 3.09
C SER A 47 -9.24 -5.23 2.24
N VAL A 48 -8.53 -6.19 1.63
CA VAL A 48 -7.43 -5.91 0.68
C VAL A 48 -7.92 -5.16 -0.57
N LEU A 49 -9.20 -5.35 -0.93
CA LEU A 49 -9.83 -4.69 -2.07
C LEU A 49 -10.91 -3.73 -1.56
N GLY A 50 -10.58 -2.44 -1.58
CA GLY A 50 -11.55 -1.36 -1.34
C GLY A 50 -11.78 -0.97 0.11
N GLY A 51 -11.02 -1.53 1.06
CA GLY A 51 -11.04 -1.09 2.45
C GLY A 51 -10.32 0.25 2.64
N TRP A 52 -10.91 1.15 3.43
CA TRP A 52 -10.20 2.30 3.97
C TRP A 52 -9.25 1.87 5.09
N MET A 53 -8.08 2.48 5.14
CA MET A 53 -7.07 2.31 6.18
C MET A 53 -6.73 3.66 6.81
N VAL A 54 -6.51 3.65 8.12
CA VAL A 54 -5.99 4.81 8.86
C VAL A 54 -4.48 4.68 8.92
N LEU A 55 -3.77 5.62 8.30
CA LEU A 55 -2.31 5.67 8.38
C LEU A 55 -1.88 6.64 9.48
N LYS A 56 -1.37 6.09 10.59
CA LYS A 56 -0.77 6.87 11.67
C LYS A 56 0.64 7.28 11.27
N LEU A 57 0.85 8.56 11.02
CA LEU A 57 2.13 9.07 10.54
C LEU A 57 3.27 8.83 11.54
N ASP A 58 3.00 8.93 12.83
CA ASP A 58 4.01 8.74 13.87
C ASP A 58 4.56 7.30 13.87
N ASP A 59 3.69 6.30 13.78
CA ASP A 59 4.07 4.88 13.66
C ASP A 59 4.92 4.61 12.41
N ILE A 60 4.56 5.24 11.28
CA ILE A 60 5.31 5.11 10.02
C ILE A 60 6.69 5.76 10.15
N MET A 61 6.76 6.94 10.74
CA MET A 61 8.01 7.67 10.95
C MET A 61 8.98 6.87 11.83
N GLU A 62 8.47 6.26 12.90
CA GLU A 62 9.24 5.38 13.78
C GLU A 62 9.73 4.14 13.02
N HIS A 63 8.85 3.44 12.29
CA HIS A 63 9.20 2.22 11.56
C HIS A 63 10.29 2.46 10.50
N PHE A 64 10.18 3.55 9.74
CA PHE A 64 11.13 3.87 8.67
C PHE A 64 12.31 4.73 9.13
N ASN A 65 12.36 5.10 10.42
CA ASN A 65 13.29 6.07 10.97
C ASN A 65 13.45 7.31 10.06
N THR A 66 12.32 7.93 9.73
CA THR A 66 12.24 9.02 8.74
C THR A 66 11.38 10.18 9.21
N SER A 67 11.48 11.31 8.52
CA SER A 67 10.74 12.51 8.88
C SER A 67 9.30 12.50 8.37
N LYS A 68 8.41 13.22 9.06
CA LYS A 68 7.03 13.46 8.63
C LYS A 68 6.95 13.97 7.19
N ALA A 69 7.86 14.87 6.82
CA ALA A 69 7.94 15.45 5.48
C ALA A 69 8.21 14.39 4.41
N THR A 70 9.07 13.41 4.73
CA THR A 70 9.38 12.28 3.83
C THR A 70 8.18 11.37 3.64
N VAL A 71 7.51 10.97 4.73
CA VAL A 71 6.29 10.15 4.66
C VAL A 71 5.19 10.86 3.87
N SER A 72 5.02 12.16 4.12
CA SER A 72 4.04 12.99 3.41
C SER A 72 4.34 13.06 1.91
N LYS A 73 5.63 13.15 1.54
CA LYS A 73 6.08 13.12 0.15
C LYS A 73 5.76 11.77 -0.51
N TRP A 74 5.99 10.65 0.19
CA TRP A 74 5.62 9.32 -0.33
C TRP A 74 4.12 9.19 -0.54
N LEU A 75 3.30 9.57 0.45
CA LEU A 75 1.84 9.54 0.32
C LEU A 75 1.36 10.37 -0.87
N LYS A 76 1.83 11.61 -1.00
CA LYS A 76 1.44 12.49 -2.12
C LYS A 76 1.93 11.98 -3.48
N LYS A 77 3.10 11.35 -3.54
CA LYS A 77 3.58 10.71 -4.77
C LYS A 77 2.69 9.53 -5.15
N LEU A 78 2.43 8.61 -4.22
CA LEU A 78 1.58 7.44 -4.49
C LEU A 78 0.13 7.82 -4.81
N GLU A 79 -0.38 8.92 -4.25
CA GLU A 79 -1.66 9.51 -4.63
C GLU A 79 -1.63 10.03 -6.08
N LYS A 80 -0.60 10.78 -6.46
CA LYS A 80 -0.41 11.31 -7.81
C LYS A 80 -0.29 10.20 -8.86
N GLU A 81 0.39 9.11 -8.52
CA GLU A 81 0.54 7.92 -9.36
C GLU A 81 -0.71 7.02 -9.37
N ASN A 82 -1.79 7.44 -8.70
CA ASN A 82 -3.06 6.72 -8.61
C ASN A 82 -2.93 5.31 -7.99
N ILE A 83 -1.97 5.14 -7.10
CA ILE A 83 -1.69 3.89 -6.36
C ILE A 83 -2.44 3.92 -5.03
N LEU A 84 -2.40 5.07 -4.36
CA LEU A 84 -3.21 5.36 -3.18
C LEU A 84 -4.33 6.32 -3.55
N ILE A 85 -5.47 6.14 -2.93
CA ILE A 85 -6.60 7.07 -3.02
C ILE A 85 -6.80 7.66 -1.63
N HIS A 86 -6.75 8.98 -1.55
CA HIS A 86 -7.06 9.75 -0.34
C HIS A 86 -8.57 10.04 -0.33
N GLU A 87 -9.27 9.82 0.79
CA GLU A 87 -10.70 10.13 0.88
C GLU A 87 -10.96 11.63 0.67
N ASP A 88 -10.24 12.47 1.41
CA ASP A 88 -10.17 13.92 1.24
C ASP A 88 -8.91 14.48 1.95
N PHE A 89 -8.53 15.72 1.65
CA PHE A 89 -7.28 16.33 2.16
C PHE A 89 -7.18 16.51 3.69
N ARG A 90 -8.30 16.41 4.41
CA ARG A 90 -8.38 16.50 5.89
C ARG A 90 -8.54 15.11 6.54
N SER A 91 -8.99 14.12 5.79
CA SER A 91 -9.24 12.77 6.28
C SER A 91 -7.93 11.99 6.48
N PRO A 92 -7.81 11.18 7.53
CA PRO A 92 -6.70 10.23 7.68
C PRO A 92 -6.92 8.94 6.86
N LEU A 93 -8.03 8.83 6.11
CA LEU A 93 -8.42 7.61 5.40
C LEU A 93 -7.79 7.53 4.02
N TRP A 94 -7.07 6.43 3.81
CA TRP A 94 -6.43 6.07 2.56
C TRP A 94 -6.95 4.72 2.07
N LYS A 95 -6.88 4.42 0.78
CA LYS A 95 -7.09 3.07 0.26
C LYS A 95 -6.14 2.76 -0.90
N ILE A 96 -5.80 1.49 -1.10
CA ILE A 96 -5.11 1.07 -2.31
C ILE A 96 -6.09 1.17 -3.48
N ASN A 97 -5.63 1.70 -4.62
CA ASN A 97 -6.42 1.65 -5.84
C ASN A 97 -6.58 0.20 -6.31
N LYS A 98 -7.83 -0.28 -6.37
CA LYS A 98 -8.18 -1.63 -6.83
C LYS A 98 -7.65 -1.95 -8.23
N ASP A 99 -7.39 -0.93 -9.05
CA ASP A 99 -6.95 -1.10 -10.43
C ASP A 99 -5.47 -1.51 -10.54
N VAL A 100 -4.66 -1.26 -9.51
CA VAL A 100 -3.22 -1.61 -9.49
C VAL A 100 -2.91 -2.89 -8.71
N ILE A 101 -3.86 -3.40 -7.93
CA ILE A 101 -3.72 -4.58 -7.08
C ILE A 101 -4.49 -5.80 -7.62
N GLU A 102 -3.90 -6.97 -7.43
CA GLU A 102 -4.50 -8.28 -7.67
C GLU A 102 -4.37 -9.15 -6.42
N VAL A 103 -5.43 -9.88 -6.07
CA VAL A 103 -5.43 -10.82 -4.94
C VAL A 103 -5.53 -12.24 -5.48
N LYS A 104 -4.56 -13.09 -5.14
CA LYS A 104 -4.53 -14.50 -5.50
C LYS A 104 -4.71 -15.34 -4.24
N LYS A 105 -5.83 -16.07 -4.16
CA LYS A 105 -6.15 -16.96 -3.05
C LYS A 105 -5.80 -18.40 -3.41
N PHE A 106 -5.16 -19.10 -2.48
CA PHE A 106 -4.75 -20.51 -2.62
C PHE A 106 -5.44 -21.43 -1.60
N TYR A 107 -6.54 -20.97 -0.99
CA TYR A 107 -7.37 -21.73 -0.07
C TYR A 107 -8.85 -21.47 -0.36
N GLU A 108 -9.68 -22.46 -0.02
CA GLU A 108 -11.14 -22.35 -0.04
C GLU A 108 -11.63 -22.06 1.39
N ASP A 109 -12.76 -21.34 1.51
CA ASP A 109 -13.27 -20.81 2.79
C ASP A 109 -13.95 -21.84 3.70
#